data_AF-A0A2M7XUJ0-F1
#
_entry.id   AF-A0A2M7XUJ0-F1
#
_cell.length_a   1.000
_cell.length_b   1.000
_cell.length_c   1.000
_cell.angle_alpha   90.00
_cell.angle_beta   90.00
_cell.angle_gamma   90.00
#
_symmetry.space_group_name_H-M   'P 1'
#
loop_
_entity.id
_entity.type
_entity.pdbx_description
1 polymer ?
#
loop_
_entity_poly.entity_id
_entity_poly.type
_entity_poly.pdbx_seq_one_letter_code
_entity_poly.pdbx_strand_id
1 'polypeptide(L)'
;MRELKIFLVLVIVLAAVWLLTQNSTPVDVKLFNISYLQKPLYLIILVTFTIGALLGFAYGISQTYKLKSDIRVLNKERLKLQTEVDQRRVAMLDREDQSELTEKPKKA
;
A
#
# COMPACT_ATOMS: atom_id res chain seq x y z
N MET A 1 4.49 14.46 -7.25
CA MET A 1 3.50 14.58 -6.14
C MET A 1 3.92 13.84 -4.86
N ARG A 2 4.50 12.61 -4.92
CA ARG A 2 4.90 11.86 -3.70
C ARG A 2 5.95 12.59 -2.86
N GLU A 3 6.98 13.11 -3.51
CA GLU A 3 8.07 13.86 -2.85
C GLU A 3 7.57 15.15 -2.20
N LEU A 4 6.60 15.84 -2.83
CA LEU A 4 5.97 17.04 -2.28
C LEU A 4 5.16 16.75 -1.01
N LYS A 5 4.48 15.60 -0.95
CA LYS A 5 3.74 15.18 0.26
C LYS A 5 4.69 14.90 1.42
N ILE A 6 5.82 14.24 1.16
CA ILE A 6 6.84 13.94 2.18
C ILE A 6 7.46 15.24 2.69
N PHE A 7 7.79 16.17 1.80
CA PHE A 7 8.31 17.48 2.16
C PHE A 7 7.31 18.30 3.00
N LEU A 8 6.03 18.30 2.63
CA LEU A 8 4.99 18.99 3.40
C LEU A 8 4.84 18.41 4.81
N VAL A 9 4.86 17.08 4.95
CA VAL A 9 4.83 16.42 6.25
C VAL A 9 6.04 16.80 7.10
N LEU A 10 7.24 16.83 6.50
CA LEU A 10 8.46 17.26 7.20
C LEU A 10 8.33 18.70 7.73
N VAL A 11 7.84 19.62 6.90
CA VAL A 11 7.62 21.02 7.29
C VAL A 11 6.61 21.15 8.44
N ILE A 12 5.52 20.39 8.39
CA ILE A 12 4.51 20.37 9.47
C ILE A 12 5.12 19.84 10.77
N VAL A 13 5.90 18.77 10.72
CA VAL A 13 6.58 18.21 11.90
C VAL A 13 7.56 19.22 12.50
N LEU A 14 8.37 19.88 11.67
CA LEU A 14 9.30 20.92 12.12
C LEU A 14 8.58 22.11 12.75
N ALA A 15 7.49 22.58 12.13
CA ALA A 15 6.67 23.66 12.67
C ALA A 15 6.03 23.28 14.01
N ALA A 16 5.56 22.03 14.13
CA ALA A 16 5.01 21.51 15.38
C ALA A 16 6.08 21.47 16.48
N VAL A 17 7.27 20.93 16.20
CA VAL A 17 8.40 20.90 17.16
C VAL A 17 8.78 22.32 17.58
N TRP A 18 8.86 23.26 16.63
CA TRP A 18 9.17 24.66 16.91
C TRP A 18 8.12 25.32 17.82
N LEU A 19 6.83 25.16 17.53
CA LEU A 19 5.73 25.62 18.39
C LEU A 19 5.79 24.99 19.78
N LEU A 20 6.11 23.70 19.85
CA LEU A 20 6.26 22.96 21.09
C LEU A 20 7.39 23.53 21.97
N THR A 21 8.53 23.87 21.37
CA THR A 21 9.65 24.49 22.10
C THR A 21 9.31 25.89 22.62
N GLN A 22 8.54 26.68 21.88
CA GLN A 22 8.15 28.03 22.29
C GLN A 22 7.12 28.06 23.44
N ASN A 23 6.34 26.99 23.60
CA ASN A 23 5.28 26.87 24.61
C ASN A 23 5.71 25.96 25.79
N SER A 24 7.00 25.99 26.16
CA SER A 24 7.60 25.09 27.17
C SER A 24 7.23 25.43 28.63
N THR A 25 5.95 25.64 28.93
CA THR A 25 5.50 25.80 30.32
C THR A 25 5.53 24.46 31.05
N PRO A 26 6.21 24.35 32.21
CA PRO A 26 6.19 23.13 33.01
C PRO A 26 4.78 22.90 33.57
N VAL A 27 4.25 21.71 33.36
CA VAL A 27 2.91 21.30 33.84
C VAL A 27 3.01 19.92 34.45
N ASP A 28 2.25 19.68 35.51
CA ASP A 28 2.15 18.36 36.12
C ASP A 28 1.22 17.49 35.27
N VAL A 29 1.74 16.37 34.78
CA VAL A 29 1.00 15.45 33.91
C VAL A 29 0.91 14.10 34.59
N LYS A 30 -0.32 13.57 34.70
CA LYS A 30 -0.60 12.23 35.20
C LYS A 30 -0.95 11.31 34.03
N LEU A 31 -0.10 10.33 33.74
CA LEU A 31 -0.27 9.37 32.65
C LEU A 31 -0.31 7.95 33.23
N PHE A 32 -1.37 7.18 33.01
CA PHE A 32 -1.49 5.78 33.48
C PHE A 32 -1.04 5.58 34.95
N ASN A 33 -1.47 6.48 35.84
CA ASN A 33 -1.12 6.49 37.26
C ASN A 33 0.34 6.84 37.62
N ILE A 34 1.16 7.20 36.63
CA ILE A 34 2.51 7.75 36.81
C ILE A 34 2.42 9.28 36.77
N SER A 35 2.92 9.93 37.82
CA SER A 35 3.00 11.39 37.89
C SER A 35 4.36 11.87 37.38
N TYR A 36 4.35 12.66 36.31
CA TYR A 36 5.54 13.33 35.80
C TYR A 36 5.53 14.76 36.33
N LEU A 37 6.25 15.01 37.43
CA LEU A 37 6.37 16.36 38.01
C LEU A 37 7.31 17.23 37.17
N GLN A 38 6.88 18.47 36.91
CA GLN A 38 7.67 19.54 36.30
C GLN A 38 8.37 19.18 34.97
N LYS A 39 7.83 18.23 34.20
CA LYS A 39 8.33 17.95 32.85
C LYS A 39 7.66 18.90 31.85
N PRO A 40 8.40 19.42 30.86
CA PRO A 40 7.79 20.18 29.78
C PRO A 40 6.79 19.31 29.01
N LEU A 41 5.55 19.80 28.83
CA LEU A 41 4.48 19.06 28.14
C LEU A 41 4.89 18.60 26.74
N TYR A 42 5.71 19.41 26.06
CA TYR A 42 6.15 19.13 24.70
C TYR A 42 6.91 17.81 24.57
N LEU A 43 7.66 17.39 25.60
CA LEU A 43 8.39 16.11 25.56
C LEU A 43 7.43 14.92 25.54
N ILE A 44 6.35 14.99 26.32
CA ILE A 44 5.35 13.93 26.40
C ILE A 44 4.57 13.86 25.08
N ILE A 45 4.18 15.01 24.53
CA ILE A 45 3.53 15.09 23.22
C ILE A 45 4.45 14.51 22.13
N LEU A 46 5.74 14.86 22.15
CA LEU A 46 6.69 14.40 21.14
C LEU A 46 6.89 12.88 21.21
N VAL A 47 7.05 12.30 22.40
CA VAL A 47 7.21 10.85 22.57
C VAL A 47 5.94 10.10 22.14
N THR A 48 4.78 10.53 22.61
CA THR A 48 3.50 9.88 22.27
C THR A 48 3.17 9.98 20.78
N PHE A 49 3.42 11.16 20.18
CA PHE A 49 3.30 11.35 18.74
C PHE A 49 4.26 10.46 17.96
N THR A 50 5.52 10.35 18.39
CA THR A 50 6.53 9.52 17.71
C THR A 50 6.13 8.05 17.73
N ILE A 51 5.64 7.55 18.87
CA ILE A 51 5.13 6.18 18.98
C ILE A 51 3.93 5.97 18.04
N GLY A 52 2.96 6.89 18.05
CA GLY A 52 1.79 6.81 17.17
C GLY A 52 2.19 6.84 15.69
N ALA A 53 3.14 7.69 15.32
CA ALA A 53 3.65 7.80 13.95
C ALA A 53 4.39 6.52 13.52
N LEU A 54 5.22 5.94 14.38
CA LEU A 54 5.90 4.65 14.13
C LEU A 54 4.90 3.53 13.87
N LEU A 55 3.86 3.42 14.69
CA LEU A 55 2.80 2.41 14.52
C LEU A 55 2.03 2.64 13.21
N GLY A 56 1.64 3.88 12.91
CA GLY A 56 0.98 4.23 11.65
C GLY A 56 1.85 3.94 10.43
N PHE A 57 3.15 4.20 10.52
CA PHE A 57 4.12 3.89 9.46
C PHE A 57 4.26 2.39 9.25
N ALA A 58 4.41 1.60 10.33
CA ALA A 58 4.49 0.15 10.26
C ALA A 58 3.22 -0.48 9.64
N TYR A 59 2.05 0.05 10.00
CA TYR A 59 0.78 -0.35 9.41
C TYR A 59 0.71 -0.02 7.91
N GLY A 60 1.06 1.20 7.53
CA GLY A 60 1.08 1.63 6.13
C GLY A 60 2.03 0.82 5.26
N ILE A 61 3.21 0.48 5.79
CA ILE A 61 4.17 -0.42 5.12
C ILE A 61 3.55 -1.79 4.90
N SER A 62 2.97 -2.40 5.93
CA SER A 62 2.34 -3.73 5.83
C SER A 62 1.22 -3.75 4.78
N GLN A 63 0.38 -2.71 4.76
CA GLN A 63 -0.67 -2.55 3.75
C GLN A 63 -0.08 -2.52 2.34
N THR A 64 1.01 -1.78 2.15
CA THR A 64 1.65 -1.60 0.84
C THR A 64 2.31 -2.88 0.33
N TYR A 65 2.90 -3.68 1.23
CA TYR A 65 3.43 -5.00 0.88
C TYR A 65 2.33 -5.98 0.50
N LYS A 66 1.24 -6.01 1.26
CA LYS A 66 0.06 -6.83 0.95
C LYS A 66 -0.54 -6.45 -0.41
N LEU A 67 -0.66 -5.15 -0.70
CA LEU A 67 -1.18 -4.68 -1.99
C LEU A 67 -0.28 -5.10 -3.16
N LYS A 68 1.05 -5.09 -2.98
CA LYS A 68 2.00 -5.58 -3.99
C LYS A 68 1.92 -7.09 -4.20
N SER A 69 1.72 -7.89 -3.14
CA SER A 69 1.52 -9.33 -3.29
C SER A 69 0.22 -9.63 -4.03
N ASP A 70 -0.85 -8.91 -3.69
CA ASP A 70 -2.16 -9.09 -4.31
C ASP A 70 -2.11 -8.76 -5.81
N ILE A 71 -1.43 -7.67 -6.20
CA ILE A 71 -1.21 -7.33 -7.62
C ILE A 71 -0.45 -8.44 -8.37
N ARG A 72 0.55 -9.08 -7.73
CA ARG A 72 1.30 -10.17 -8.36
C ARG A 72 0.43 -11.41 -8.56
N VAL A 73 -0.40 -11.75 -7.58
CA VAL A 73 -1.34 -12.88 -7.69
C VAL A 73 -2.37 -12.61 -8.78
N LEU A 74 -2.98 -11.42 -8.78
CA LEU A 74 -3.98 -11.02 -9.76
C LEU A 74 -3.43 -11.03 -11.19
N ASN A 75 -2.19 -10.57 -11.40
CA ASN A 75 -1.54 -10.62 -12.71
C ASN A 75 -1.27 -12.06 -13.19
N LYS A 76 -0.91 -12.98 -12.28
CA LYS A 76 -0.74 -14.40 -12.63
C LYS A 76 -2.07 -15.04 -13.04
N GLU A 77 -3.15 -14.76 -12.31
CA GLU A 77 -4.49 -15.25 -12.67
C GLU A 77 -4.95 -14.68 -14.01
N ARG A 78 -4.77 -13.37 -14.24
CA ARG A 78 -5.06 -12.72 -15.53
C ARG A 78 -4.35 -13.43 -16.68
N LEU A 79 -3.03 -13.68 -16.55
CA LEU A 79 -2.23 -14.30 -17.61
C LEU A 79 -2.68 -15.74 -17.88
N LYS A 80 -2.99 -16.50 -16.82
CA LYS A 80 -3.48 -17.88 -16.92
C LYS A 80 -4.82 -17.93 -17.66
N LEU A 81 -5.77 -17.09 -17.27
CA LEU A 81 -7.08 -16.98 -17.92
C LEU A 81 -6.94 -16.57 -19.40
N GLN A 82 -6.04 -15.63 -19.72
CA GLN A 82 -5.75 -15.27 -21.11
C GLN A 82 -5.22 -16.44 -21.92
N THR A 83 -4.28 -17.21 -21.34
CA THR A 83 -3.72 -18.39 -22.01
C THR A 83 -4.77 -19.47 -22.24
N GLU A 84 -5.69 -19.68 -21.29
CA GLU A 84 -6.81 -20.61 -21.45
C GLU A 84 -7.78 -20.18 -22.56
N VAL A 85 -8.06 -18.88 -22.67
CA VAL A 85 -8.88 -18.32 -23.76
C VAL A 85 -8.19 -18.51 -25.11
N ASP A 86 -6.91 -18.19 -25.21
CA ASP A 86 -6.15 -18.33 -26.44
C ASP A 86 -6.04 -19.80 -26.89
N GLN A 87 -5.80 -20.73 -25.96
CA GLN A 87 -5.79 -22.16 -26.26
C GLN A 87 -7.13 -22.65 -26.81
N ARG A 88 -8.24 -22.20 -26.23
CA ARG A 88 -9.58 -22.55 -26.73
C ARG A 88 -9.82 -21.98 -28.13
N ARG A 89 -9.34 -20.77 -28.39
CA ARG A 89 -9.46 -20.13 -29.71
C ARG A 89 -8.69 -20.89 -30.78
N VAL A 90 -7.44 -21.28 -30.49
CA VAL A 90 -6.62 -22.10 -31.39
C VAL A 90 -7.30 -23.46 -31.65
N ALA A 91 -7.80 -24.11 -30.60
CA ALA A 91 -8.50 -25.40 -30.74
C ALA A 91 -9.81 -25.32 -31.56
N MET A 92 -10.48 -24.16 -31.62
CA MET A 92 -11.62 -23.95 -32.51
C MET A 92 -11.18 -23.80 -33.97
N LEU A 93 -10.12 -23.03 -34.23
CA LEU A 93 -9.55 -22.86 -35.57
C LEU A 93 -9.08 -24.19 -36.18
N ASP A 94 -8.40 -25.03 -35.39
CA ASP A 94 -7.98 -26.37 -35.84
C ASP A 94 -9.17 -27.28 -36.22
N ARG A 95 -10.34 -27.10 -35.56
CA ARG A 95 -11.56 -27.85 -35.87
C ARG A 95 -12.24 -27.36 -37.14
N GLU A 96 -12.27 -26.05 -37.36
CA GLU A 96 -12.79 -25.43 -38.59
C GLU A 96 -11.94 -25.86 -39.79
N ASP A 97 -10.61 -25.79 -39.70
CA ASP A 97 -9.69 -26.22 -40.77
C ASP A 97 -9.85 -27.71 -41.12
N GLN A 98 -10.04 -28.58 -40.11
CA GLN A 98 -10.30 -30.00 -40.35
C GLN A 98 -11.67 -30.26 -40.99
N SER A 99 -12.68 -29.44 -40.68
CA SER A 99 -14.01 -29.54 -41.30
C SER A 99 -14.00 -29.12 -42.78
N GLU A 100 -13.23 -28.09 -43.14
CA GLU A 100 -13.07 -27.67 -44.55
C GLU A 100 -12.29 -28.68 -45.39
N LEU A 101 -11.32 -29.38 -44.78
CA LEU A 101 -10.55 -30.45 -45.43
C LEU A 101 -11.38 -31.71 -45.69
N THR A 102 -12.39 -31.98 -44.87
CA THR A 102 -13.31 -33.13 -45.04
C THR A 102 -14.47 -32.84 -45.99
N GLU A 103 -14.78 -31.56 -46.25
CA GLU A 103 -15.89 -31.15 -47.12
C GLU A 103 -15.51 -30.98 -48.61
N LYS A 104 -14.22 -30.94 -48.97
CA LYS A 104 -13.82 -30.86 -50.39
C LYS A 104 -14.24 -32.14 -51.15
N PRO A 105 -15.18 -32.04 -52.12
CA PRO A 105 -15.61 -33.20 -52.88
C PRO A 105 -14.47 -33.69 -53.75
N LYS A 106 -14.20 -34.99 -53.65
CA LYS A 106 -13.31 -35.76 -54.51
C LYS A 106 -13.82 -35.60 -55.95
N LYS A 107 -13.28 -34.65 -56.70
CA LYS A 107 -13.62 -34.44 -58.11
C LYS A 107 -13.24 -35.71 -58.87
N ALA A 108 -14.28 -36.43 -59.30
CA ALA A 108 -14.23 -37.52 -60.26
C ALA A 108 -14.20 -36.97 -61.69
#